data_AF-A0A3D3L0L8-F1
#
_entry.id   AF-A0A3D3L0L8-F1
#
_cell.length_a   1.000
_cell.length_b   1.000
_cell.length_c   1.000
_cell.angle_alpha   90.00
_cell.angle_beta   90.00
_cell.angle_gamma   90.00
#
_symmetry.space_group_name_H-M   'P 1'
#
loop_
_entity.id
_entity.type
_entity.pdbx_description
1 polymer ?
#
loop_
_entity_poly.entity_id
_entity_poly.type
_entity_poly.pdbx_seq_one_letter_code
_entity_poly.pdbx_strand_id
1 'polypeptide(L)'
;MMNWEIRFPLFWILGGELFIDGGYLTDSFRNQSIDQIEWDGGFGITLMTPLVPLRLDFAIPLKKSTGDINSWKIQLGASYIF
;
A
#
# COMPACT_ATOMS: atom_id res chain seq x y z
N MET A 1 -12.12 1.32 1.13
CA MET A 1 -10.66 1.21 1.22
C MET A 1 -10.27 1.46 2.66
N MET A 2 -9.48 0.58 3.24
CA MET A 2 -9.00 0.68 4.62
C MET A 2 -7.50 0.50 4.61
N ASN A 3 -6.77 1.57 4.91
CA ASN A 3 -5.31 1.59 4.87
C ASN A 3 -4.77 1.82 6.29
N TRP A 4 -3.87 0.94 6.73
CA TRP A 4 -3.20 0.99 8.01
C TRP A 4 -1.70 1.11 7.76
N GLU A 5 -1.09 2.17 8.28
CA GLU A 5 0.29 2.50 7.96
C GLU A 5 1.06 2.95 9.21
N ILE A 6 2.29 2.46 9.34
CA ILE A 6 3.25 2.89 10.35
C ILE A 6 4.47 3.44 9.63
N ARG A 7 4.81 4.70 9.90
CA ARG A 7 5.97 5.39 9.33
C ARG A 7 6.99 5.67 10.41
N PHE A 8 8.26 5.52 10.08
CA PHE A 8 9.36 5.75 11.01
C PHE A 8 10.58 6.35 10.29
N PRO A 9 11.35 7.23 10.95
CA PRO A 9 12.60 7.74 10.38
C PRO A 9 13.65 6.62 10.33
N LEU A 10 14.43 6.55 9.24
CA LEU A 10 15.62 5.70 9.17
C LEU A 10 16.87 6.54 9.53
N PHE A 11 17.32 7.38 8.61
CA PHE A 11 18.44 8.29 8.81
C PHE A 11 18.42 9.42 7.77
N TRP A 12 18.89 10.61 8.15
CA TRP A 12 18.95 11.78 7.28
C TRP A 12 17.59 12.09 6.64
N ILE A 13 17.48 12.07 5.31
CA ILE A 13 16.23 12.30 4.56
C ILE A 13 15.49 10.99 4.24
N LEU A 14 15.97 9.84 4.72
CA LEU A 14 15.33 8.55 4.49
C LEU A 14 14.36 8.21 5.62
N GLY A 15 13.14 7.87 5.24
CA GLY A 15 12.11 7.30 6.11
C GLY A 15 11.66 5.94 5.58
N GLY A 16 11.08 5.15 6.45
CA GLY A 16 10.57 3.82 6.14
C GLY A 16 9.14 3.70 6.60
N GLU A 17 8.46 2.74 6.01
CA GLU A 17 7.04 2.53 6.25
C GLU A 17 6.66 1.07 6.07
N LEU A 18 5.68 0.66 6.85
CA LEU A 18 5.00 -0.61 6.74
C LEU A 18 3.51 -0.30 6.58
N PHE A 19 2.86 -0.93 5.61
CA PHE A 19 1.46 -0.69 5.33
C PHE A 19 0.70 -1.99 5.09
N ILE A 20 -0.60 -1.92 5.36
CA ILE A 20 -1.60 -2.93 5.02
C ILE A 20 -2.79 -2.19 4.43
N ASP A 21 -3.20 -2.53 3.20
CA ASP A 21 -4.40 -1.99 2.57
C ASP A 21 -5.45 -3.08 2.36
N GLY A 22 -6.71 -2.68 2.53
CA GLY A 22 -7.90 -3.49 2.36
C GLY A 22 -8.86 -2.83 1.38
N GLY A 23 -9.02 -3.45 0.22
CA GLY A 23 -9.92 -3.03 -0.85
C GLY A 23 -11.11 -3.96 -0.99
N TYR A 24 -12.29 -3.39 -1.25
CA TYR A 24 -13.46 -4.17 -1.65
C TYR A 24 -14.20 -3.41 -2.74
N LEU A 25 -14.36 -4.06 -3.90
CA LEU A 25 -15.09 -3.54 -5.05
C LEU A 25 -16.42 -4.28 -5.16
N THR A 26 -17.52 -3.54 -5.20
CA THR A 26 -18.86 -4.11 -5.25
C THR A 26 -19.83 -3.19 -5.96
N ASP A 27 -20.72 -3.78 -6.76
CA ASP A 27 -21.78 -3.08 -7.48
C ASP A 27 -23.10 -3.05 -6.69
N SER A 28 -23.14 -3.65 -5.49
CA SER A 28 -24.35 -3.78 -4.66
C SER A 28 -24.05 -3.68 -3.16
N PHE A 29 -24.88 -2.94 -2.43
CA PHE A 29 -24.80 -2.85 -0.97
C PHE A 29 -25.44 -4.06 -0.25
N ARG A 30 -26.13 -4.94 -0.99
CA ARG A 30 -26.82 -6.10 -0.42
C ARG A 30 -25.87 -7.28 -0.37
N ASN A 31 -25.62 -7.79 0.84
CA ASN A 31 -24.81 -8.98 1.14
C ASN A 31 -23.28 -8.77 1.15
N GLN A 32 -22.81 -7.73 1.83
CA GLN A 32 -21.37 -7.51 2.03
C GLN A 32 -20.83 -8.47 3.09
N SER A 33 -19.85 -9.30 2.71
CA SER A 33 -19.09 -10.13 3.64
C SER A 33 -17.66 -9.62 3.74
N ILE A 34 -17.10 -9.62 4.96
CA ILE A 34 -15.71 -9.29 5.25
C ILE A 34 -14.74 -10.21 4.48
N ASP A 35 -15.17 -11.42 4.13
CA ASP A 35 -14.36 -12.40 3.39
C ASP A 35 -14.07 -12.00 1.93
N GLN A 36 -14.80 -11.00 1.41
CA GLN A 36 -14.63 -10.48 0.06
C GLN A 36 -13.66 -9.29 -0.02
N ILE A 37 -13.17 -8.80 1.14
CA ILE A 37 -12.14 -7.78 1.17
C ILE A 37 -10.82 -8.42 0.74
N GLU A 38 -10.23 -7.87 -0.31
CA GLU A 38 -8.86 -8.21 -0.71
C GLU A 38 -7.90 -7.36 0.09
N TRP A 39 -6.91 -8.03 0.67
CA TRP A 39 -5.90 -7.39 1.52
C TRP A 39 -4.53 -7.52 0.87
N ASP A 40 -3.78 -6.43 0.87
CA ASP A 40 -2.36 -6.41 0.55
C ASP A 40 -1.56 -5.82 1.71
N GLY A 41 -0.27 -6.14 1.70
CA GLY A 41 0.67 -5.65 2.70
C GLY A 41 2.03 -5.43 2.08
N GLY A 42 2.73 -4.44 2.58
CA GLY A 42 3.98 -4.03 1.98
C GLY A 42 4.85 -3.19 2.89
N PHE A 43 6.01 -2.86 2.35
CA PHE A 43 6.93 -1.90 2.95
C PHE A 43 7.36 -0.90 1.89
N GLY A 44 7.71 0.29 2.34
CA GLY A 44 8.15 1.36 1.47
C GLY A 44 9.35 2.10 2.05
N ILE A 45 10.05 2.78 1.16
CA ILE A 45 11.14 3.70 1.49
C ILE A 45 10.75 5.07 0.96
N THR A 46 10.93 6.08 1.79
CA THR A 46 10.66 7.48 1.46
C THR A 46 11.95 8.27 1.46
N LEU A 47 12.06 9.20 0.51
CA LEU A 47 13.14 10.17 0.40
C LEU A 47 12.53 11.58 0.54
N MET A 48 12.70 12.17 1.71
CA MET A 48 12.20 13.51 2.05
C MET A 48 13.11 14.58 1.47
N THR A 49 13.11 14.73 0.14
CA THR A 49 13.88 15.81 -0.50
C THR A 49 13.25 17.17 -0.22
N PRO A 50 14.04 18.27 -0.21
CA PRO A 50 13.50 19.62 -0.02
C PRO A 50 12.51 20.07 -1.09
N LEU A 51 12.54 19.46 -2.28
CA LEU A 51 11.66 19.81 -3.39
C LEU A 51 10.36 18.99 -3.37
N VAL A 52 10.48 17.67 -3.34
CA VAL A 52 9.35 16.73 -3.38
C VAL A 52 9.69 15.45 -2.62
N PRO A 53 8.85 15.00 -1.68
CA PRO A 53 8.97 13.67 -1.10
C PRO A 53 8.78 12.58 -2.15
N LEU A 54 9.76 11.71 -2.31
CA LEU A 54 9.67 10.52 -3.16
C LEU A 54 9.37 9.30 -2.29
N ARG A 55 8.66 8.33 -2.85
CA ARG A 55 8.27 7.08 -2.20
C ARG A 55 8.43 5.92 -3.17
N LEU A 56 8.95 4.80 -2.68
CA LEU A 56 9.05 3.54 -3.39
C LEU A 56 8.43 2.46 -2.51
N ASP A 57 7.36 1.84 -2.99
CA ASP A 57 6.58 0.85 -2.25
C ASP A 57 6.71 -0.51 -2.90
N PHE A 58 6.84 -1.54 -2.06
CA PHE A 58 6.79 -2.94 -2.46
C PHE A 58 5.63 -3.60 -1.72
N ALA A 59 4.68 -4.16 -2.47
CA ALA A 59 3.47 -4.77 -1.93
C ALA A 59 3.28 -6.20 -2.43
N ILE A 60 2.68 -7.04 -1.58
CA ILE A 60 2.22 -8.38 -1.91
C ILE A 60 0.77 -8.58 -1.41
N PRO A 61 -0.09 -9.30 -2.15
CA PRO A 61 -1.41 -9.67 -1.66
C PRO A 61 -1.29 -10.68 -0.50
N LEU A 62 -2.02 -10.44 0.59
CA LEU A 62 -2.02 -11.30 1.78
C LEU A 62 -2.86 -12.58 1.58
N LYS A 63 -3.83 -12.55 0.67
CA LYS A 63 -4.63 -13.70 0.26
C LYS A 63 -4.54 -13.86 -1.25
N LYS A 64 -4.12 -15.04 -1.71
CA LYS A 64 -4.13 -15.38 -3.15
C LYS A 64 -5.58 -15.60 -3.60
N SER A 65 -6.10 -14.70 -4.43
CA SER A 65 -7.28 -15.00 -5.23
C SER A 65 -6.96 -16.12 -6.22
N THR A 66 -7.87 -17.07 -6.36
CA THR A 66 -7.67 -18.30 -7.16
C THR A 66 -7.51 -17.93 -8.63
N GLY A 67 -6.26 -17.80 -9.09
CA GLY A 67 -5.91 -17.39 -10.46
C GLY A 67 -4.62 -16.58 -10.56
N ASP A 68 -4.14 -16.01 -9.45
CA ASP A 68 -3.04 -15.05 -9.48
C ASP A 68 -1.69 -15.71 -9.09
N ILE A 69 -0.86 -15.93 -10.11
CA ILE A 69 0.46 -16.57 -10.03
C ILE A 69 1.51 -15.46 -9.93
N ASN A 70 1.91 -15.09 -8.71
CA ASN A 70 2.94 -14.10 -8.35
C ASN A 70 2.62 -12.62 -8.64
N SER A 71 1.72 -12.02 -7.85
CA SER A 71 1.33 -10.61 -7.93
C SER A 71 2.04 -9.69 -6.92
N TRP A 72 3.37 -9.78 -6.79
CA TRP A 72 4.10 -8.70 -6.11
C TRP A 72 4.11 -7.45 -7.01
N LYS A 73 4.03 -6.27 -6.41
CA LYS A 73 3.99 -4.99 -7.12
C LYS A 73 5.01 -4.03 -6.52
N ILE A 74 5.58 -3.20 -7.39
CA ILE A 74 6.39 -2.05 -7.01
C ILE A 74 5.70 -0.79 -7.50
N GLN A 75 5.61 0.22 -6.64
CA GLN A 75 5.05 1.52 -6.98
C GLN A 75 6.03 2.64 -6.66
N LEU A 76 6.12 3.61 -7.55
CA LEU A 76 6.86 4.85 -7.34
C LEU A 76 5.87 6.00 -7.21
N GLY A 77 5.99 6.76 -6.13
CA GLY A 77 5.20 7.94 -5.85
C GLY A 77 6.08 9.17 -5.69
N ALA A 78 5.64 10.29 -6.25
CA ALA A 78 6.19 11.61 -5.93
C ALA A 78 5.03 12.42 -5.36
N SER A 79 5.06 12.68 -4.05
CA SER A 79 3.98 13.41 -3.39
C SER A 79 4.17 14.90 -3.63
N TYR A 80 3.56 15.41 -4.68
CA TYR A 80 3.44 16.84 -4.93
C TYR A 80 2.01 17.26 -4.61
N ILE A 81 1.83 17.90 -3.46
CA ILE A 81 0.56 18.47 -3.06
C ILE A 81 0.70 19.98 -3.17
N PHE A 82 -0.02 20.56 -4.12
CA PHE A 82 -0.50 21.94 -3.97
C PHE A 82 -2.01 21.89 -3.81
#